data_AF-A0A538PLR3-F1
#
_entry.id   AF-A0A538PLR3-F1
#
_cell.length_a   1.000
_cell.length_b   1.000
_cell.length_c   1.000
_cell.angle_alpha   90.00
_cell.angle_beta   90.00
_cell.angle_gamma   90.00
#
_symmetry.space_group_name_H-M   'P 1'
#
loop_
_entity.id
_entity.type
_entity.pdbx_description
1 polymer ?
#
loop_
_entity_poly.entity_id
_entity_poly.type
_entity_poly.pdbx_seq_one_letter_code
_entity_poly.pdbx_strand_id
1 'polypeptide(L)'
;MTRSTVRRWGLGAVLVAAAAAGAGCGNDRSSGDDDGTDFTADPPSVYVAKVKNILVGLPPTDAEIAAVKADPNALGGLVDGWMQLPEYQQKMMVFFELAFQQTQISAADFVDIVPPNGLGVGRATPLLIQNVRESFARTVLALNAAGRPLTDAFTTKQLMMTPALMELYAFLDTRQVNDAAQVNDIFARANTGLKITMETSLGAIPMTDSVDSTKTNFMHWYTPDLPTLTYPDPTCNALDPITFNVNSQALHAMLYGEIPNHPGPSGNCGNRAGSLMSVQMAPTDFTAWKMVTVRQPAAGEARTVFYNVPALRTATELVLQTPHPGFFSTPAFFANWPTNSSNQMRVTVNQALIVATGTAIDGQDPTSPSTTPGIDPDHTPQNTACYGCHQQLDPTRSILSATYSWFYYPQTDAALKDPPAGAAGLGAEAVLLRELGAV
;
A
#
# COMPACT_ATOMS: atom_id res chain seq x y z
N MET A 1 -0.28 -54.70 16.81
CA MET A 1 0.55 -55.24 15.72
C MET A 1 -0.24 -54.96 14.45
N THR A 2 0.16 -54.13 13.48
CA THR A 2 1.47 -53.83 12.91
C THR A 2 1.38 -52.43 12.31
N ARG A 3 2.43 -51.61 12.49
CA ARG A 3 2.59 -50.30 11.86
C ARG A 3 2.75 -50.48 10.34
N SER A 4 2.07 -49.64 9.56
CA SER A 4 2.37 -49.43 8.14
C SER A 4 2.26 -47.93 7.84
N THR A 5 3.40 -47.41 7.40
CA THR A 5 3.81 -46.03 7.13
C THR A 5 2.95 -45.28 6.11
N VAL A 6 2.44 -44.10 6.50
CA VAL A 6 2.00 -43.05 5.56
C VAL A 6 3.23 -42.26 5.13
N ARG A 7 3.55 -42.34 3.85
CA ARG A 7 4.65 -41.65 3.17
C ARG A 7 4.24 -40.19 2.95
N ARG A 8 4.76 -39.27 3.78
CA ARG A 8 4.64 -37.82 3.58
C ARG A 8 5.35 -37.44 2.28
N TRP A 9 4.62 -36.79 1.37
CA TRP A 9 5.20 -36.08 0.24
C TRP A 9 5.92 -34.85 0.78
N GLY A 10 7.22 -34.79 0.55
CA GLY A 10 8.07 -33.68 0.95
C GLY A 10 7.73 -32.44 0.13
N LEU A 11 7.19 -31.42 0.79
CA LEU A 11 7.23 -30.05 0.32
C LEU A 11 8.71 -29.64 0.28
N GLY A 12 9.22 -29.44 -0.94
CA GLY A 12 10.54 -28.89 -1.17
C GLY A 12 10.64 -27.50 -0.54
N ALA A 13 11.55 -27.38 0.42
CA ALA A 13 11.99 -26.10 0.93
C ALA A 13 12.66 -25.33 -0.22
N VAL A 14 11.96 -24.33 -0.77
CA VAL A 14 12.60 -23.30 -1.57
C VAL A 14 13.34 -22.40 -0.60
N LEU A 15 14.62 -22.71 -0.39
CA LEU A 15 15.60 -21.79 0.20
C LEU A 15 15.74 -20.61 -0.77
N VAL A 16 15.00 -19.54 -0.50
CA VAL A 16 15.22 -18.24 -1.13
C VAL A 16 16.47 -17.66 -0.50
N ALA A 17 17.60 -17.82 -1.20
CA ALA A 17 18.80 -17.05 -0.91
C ALA A 17 18.52 -15.59 -1.24
N ALA A 18 18.24 -14.78 -0.22
CA ALA A 18 18.25 -13.34 -0.33
C ALA A 18 19.70 -12.89 -0.61
N ALA A 19 20.01 -12.62 -1.87
CA ALA A 19 21.22 -11.88 -2.23
C ALA A 19 20.97 -10.40 -1.92
N ALA A 20 21.03 -10.04 -0.63
CA ALA A 20 21.36 -8.68 -0.23
C ALA A 20 22.84 -8.46 -0.59
N ALA A 21 23.10 -7.96 -1.81
CA ALA A 21 24.41 -7.43 -2.14
C ALA A 21 24.63 -6.20 -1.23
N GLY A 22 25.57 -6.36 -0.30
CA GLY A 22 25.72 -5.51 0.86
C GLY A 22 25.95 -4.05 0.53
N ALA A 23 25.14 -3.19 1.16
CA ALA A 23 25.66 -1.94 1.68
C ALA A 23 26.67 -2.30 2.78
N GLY A 24 27.92 -2.52 2.37
CA GLY A 24 29.02 -2.53 3.31
C GLY A 24 29.15 -1.13 3.90
N CYS A 25 28.61 -0.91 5.09
CA CYS A 25 29.12 0.13 5.97
C CYS A 25 30.56 -0.27 6.33
N GLY A 26 31.51 0.16 5.50
CA GLY A 26 32.92 0.07 5.83
C GLY A 26 33.18 0.95 7.05
N ASN A 27 33.27 0.33 8.22
CA ASN A 27 33.93 0.92 9.39
C ASN A 27 35.45 0.87 9.20
N ASP A 28 35.93 1.39 8.07
CA ASP A 28 37.34 1.62 7.84
C ASP A 28 37.75 2.84 8.65
N ARG A 29 37.96 2.65 9.96
CA ARG A 29 39.02 3.38 10.64
C ARG A 29 40.34 2.81 10.14
N SER A 30 40.66 3.15 8.89
CA SER A 30 42.01 3.11 8.37
C SER A 30 42.83 4.05 9.24
N SER A 31 43.50 3.51 10.25
CA SER A 31 44.73 4.10 10.78
C SER A 31 45.85 3.90 9.75
N GLY A 32 45.62 4.45 8.55
CA GLY A 32 46.58 4.52 7.46
C GLY A 32 46.95 5.98 7.31
N ASP A 33 48.24 6.26 7.45
CA ASP A 33 48.83 7.51 6.99
C ASP A 33 48.33 7.80 5.57
N ASP A 34 47.74 8.97 5.35
CA ASP A 34 47.48 9.49 4.00
C ASP A 34 48.83 9.57 3.28
N ASP A 35 49.10 8.65 2.36
CA ASP A 35 50.31 8.58 1.53
C ASP A 35 50.41 9.72 0.49
N GLY A 36 49.85 10.89 0.79
CA GLY A 36 50.04 12.11 0.00
C GLY A 36 49.66 12.00 -1.48
N THR A 37 48.80 11.05 -1.87
CA THR A 37 48.37 10.96 -3.27
C THR A 37 47.42 12.11 -3.58
N ASP A 38 47.88 13.05 -4.41
CA ASP A 38 47.09 14.20 -4.85
C ASP A 38 45.74 13.74 -5.46
N PHE A 39 44.65 14.34 -4.97
CA PHE A 39 43.32 14.13 -5.54
C PHE A 39 43.32 14.49 -7.02
N THR A 40 43.15 13.51 -7.89
CA THR A 40 43.01 13.72 -9.33
C THR A 40 41.52 13.74 -9.68
N ALA A 41 41.01 14.92 -10.02
CA ALA A 41 39.62 15.06 -10.44
C ALA A 41 39.37 14.34 -11.78
N ASP A 42 38.22 13.68 -11.89
CA ASP A 42 37.73 13.15 -13.16
C ASP A 42 37.61 14.28 -14.20
N PRO A 43 37.95 14.04 -15.49
CA PRO A 43 37.77 15.06 -16.53
C PRO A 43 36.28 15.30 -16.82
N PRO A 44 35.90 16.49 -17.35
CA PRO A 44 34.52 16.84 -17.69
C PRO A 44 33.74 15.80 -18.47
N SER A 45 34.36 15.17 -19.47
CA SER A 45 33.71 14.11 -20.25
C SER A 45 33.27 12.91 -19.40
N VAL A 46 33.99 12.59 -18.32
CA VAL A 46 33.70 11.45 -17.45
C VAL A 46 32.56 11.78 -16.50
N TYR A 47 32.65 12.86 -15.72
CA TYR A 47 31.61 13.13 -14.72
C TYR A 47 30.30 13.63 -15.35
N VAL A 48 30.33 14.37 -16.46
CA VAL A 48 29.11 14.74 -17.20
C VAL A 48 28.40 13.49 -17.73
N ALA A 49 29.15 12.53 -18.28
CA ALA A 49 28.58 11.27 -18.75
C ALA A 49 27.99 10.44 -17.61
N LYS A 50 28.69 10.32 -16.48
CA LYS A 50 28.20 9.62 -15.28
C LYS A 50 26.89 10.22 -14.79
N VAL A 51 26.84 11.54 -14.58
CA VAL A 51 25.64 12.22 -14.05
C VAL A 51 24.47 12.09 -15.01
N LYS A 52 24.64 12.40 -16.30
CA LYS A 52 23.55 12.31 -17.28
C LYS A 52 23.06 10.88 -17.46
N ASN A 53 23.96 9.89 -17.51
CA ASN A 53 23.55 8.49 -17.62
C ASN A 53 22.76 8.04 -16.38
N ILE A 54 23.17 8.44 -15.18
CA ILE A 54 22.44 8.11 -13.94
C ILE A 54 21.04 8.76 -13.96
N LEU A 55 20.93 10.03 -14.33
CA LEU A 55 19.66 10.77 -14.29
C LEU A 55 18.68 10.37 -15.39
N VAL A 56 19.15 10.26 -16.63
CA VAL A 56 18.28 10.09 -17.82
C VAL A 56 18.67 8.94 -18.74
N GLY A 57 19.76 8.21 -18.45
CA GLY A 57 20.17 7.06 -19.26
C GLY A 57 20.73 7.40 -20.64
N LEU A 58 20.89 8.68 -20.96
CA LEU A 58 21.38 9.18 -22.24
C LEU A 58 22.86 9.55 -22.16
N PRO A 59 23.61 9.46 -23.28
CA PRO A 59 24.95 10.01 -23.37
C PRO A 59 24.92 11.55 -23.38
N PRO A 60 25.98 12.22 -22.91
CA PRO A 60 26.14 13.65 -23.09
C PRO A 60 26.44 13.99 -24.55
N THR A 61 26.02 15.16 -24.97
CA THR A 61 26.37 15.77 -26.25
C THR A 61 27.73 16.47 -26.15
N ASP A 62 28.40 16.67 -27.29
CA ASP A 62 29.66 17.42 -27.33
C ASP A 62 29.51 18.85 -26.78
N ALA A 63 28.36 19.48 -27.00
CA ALA A 63 28.06 20.82 -26.51
C ALA A 63 27.96 20.87 -24.98
N GLU A 64 27.33 19.86 -24.36
CA GLU A 64 27.23 19.75 -22.90
C GLU A 64 28.62 19.55 -22.27
N ILE A 65 29.46 18.69 -22.85
CA ILE A 65 30.83 18.48 -22.38
C ILE A 65 31.65 19.76 -22.55
N ALA A 66 31.53 20.43 -23.70
CA ALA A 66 32.24 21.68 -23.97
C ALA A 66 31.84 22.80 -23.00
N ALA A 67 30.56 22.92 -22.67
CA ALA A 67 30.06 23.89 -21.70
C ALA A 67 30.70 23.71 -20.33
N VAL A 68 30.70 22.46 -19.82
CA VAL A 68 31.28 22.15 -18.50
C VAL A 68 32.81 22.23 -18.50
N LYS A 69 33.46 21.91 -19.62
CA LYS A 69 34.91 22.10 -19.79
C LYS A 69 35.30 23.58 -19.75
N ALA A 70 34.44 24.47 -20.27
CA ALA A 70 34.66 25.91 -20.25
C ALA A 70 34.34 26.53 -18.87
N ASP A 71 33.28 26.05 -18.21
CA ASP A 71 32.88 26.46 -16.87
C ASP A 71 32.33 25.26 -16.08
N PRO A 72 33.07 24.73 -15.08
CA PRO A 72 32.59 23.64 -14.25
C PRO A 72 31.25 23.90 -13.54
N ASN A 73 30.89 25.16 -13.29
CA ASN A 73 29.61 25.52 -12.67
C ASN A 73 28.42 25.36 -13.62
N ALA A 74 28.65 25.19 -14.92
CA ALA A 74 27.59 24.95 -15.90
C ALA A 74 26.86 23.61 -15.69
N LEU A 75 27.46 22.66 -14.96
CA LEU A 75 26.86 21.35 -14.71
C LEU A 75 25.48 21.44 -14.02
N GLY A 76 25.31 22.37 -13.08
CA GLY A 76 24.03 22.54 -12.38
C GLY A 76 22.87 22.84 -13.34
N GLY A 77 23.06 23.81 -14.24
CA GLY A 77 22.05 24.15 -15.24
C GLY A 77 21.77 23.04 -16.26
N LEU A 78 22.78 22.20 -16.57
CA LEU A 78 22.56 21.00 -17.39
C LEU A 78 21.73 19.94 -16.66
N VAL A 79 22.01 19.72 -15.37
CA VAL A 79 21.22 18.81 -14.53
C VAL A 79 19.76 19.27 -14.46
N ASP A 80 19.52 20.57 -14.23
CA ASP A 80 18.18 21.14 -14.23
C ASP A 80 17.46 20.88 -15.57
N GLY A 81 18.18 21.06 -16.69
CA GLY A 81 17.66 20.77 -18.03
C GLY A 81 17.35 19.28 -18.25
N TRP A 82 18.21 18.37 -17.81
CA TRP A 82 17.98 16.93 -17.92
C TRP A 82 16.81 16.46 -17.06
N MET A 83 16.59 17.06 -15.89
CA MET A 83 15.45 16.76 -15.02
C MET A 83 14.10 17.13 -15.64
N GLN A 84 14.08 17.93 -16.73
CA GLN A 84 12.87 18.22 -17.50
C GLN A 84 12.59 17.19 -18.62
N LEU A 85 13.50 16.24 -18.85
CA LEU A 85 13.32 15.22 -19.90
C LEU A 85 12.34 14.12 -19.45
N PRO A 86 11.55 13.53 -20.37
CA PRO A 86 10.69 12.39 -20.05
C PRO A 86 11.44 11.20 -19.44
N GLU A 87 12.68 10.95 -19.88
CA GLU A 87 13.54 9.89 -19.39
C GLU A 87 13.87 10.03 -17.90
N TYR A 88 13.97 11.26 -17.40
CA TYR A 88 14.17 11.51 -15.96
C TYR A 88 12.98 11.00 -15.16
N GLN A 89 11.75 11.34 -15.58
CA GLN A 89 10.54 10.88 -14.90
C GLN A 89 10.43 9.36 -14.91
N GLN A 90 10.76 8.70 -16.02
CA GLN A 90 10.75 7.24 -16.12
C GLN A 90 11.75 6.58 -15.17
N LYS A 91 13.00 7.07 -15.12
CA LYS A 91 14.02 6.53 -14.21
C LYS A 91 13.67 6.76 -12.76
N MET A 92 13.20 7.96 -12.42
CA MET A 92 12.86 8.29 -11.03
C MET A 92 11.64 7.53 -10.55
N MET A 93 10.69 7.21 -11.43
CA MET A 93 9.57 6.33 -11.09
C MET A 93 10.06 4.96 -10.60
N VAL A 94 10.93 4.30 -11.38
CA VAL A 94 11.51 3.00 -11.02
C VAL A 94 12.35 3.10 -9.74
N PHE A 95 13.16 4.17 -9.61
CA PHE A 95 13.94 4.41 -8.40
C PHE A 95 13.04 4.48 -7.16
N PHE A 96 11.96 5.27 -7.19
CA PHE A 96 11.08 5.41 -6.03
C PHE A 96 10.29 4.13 -5.75
N GLU A 97 9.81 3.41 -6.75
CA GLU A 97 9.15 2.12 -6.53
C GLU A 97 10.08 1.14 -5.80
N LEU A 98 11.37 1.12 -6.15
CA LEU A 98 12.38 0.30 -5.47
C LEU A 98 12.73 0.82 -4.07
N ALA A 99 12.93 2.13 -3.92
CA ALA A 99 13.28 2.75 -2.64
C ALA A 99 12.18 2.55 -1.60
N PHE A 100 10.91 2.62 -2.02
CA PHE A 100 9.75 2.34 -1.19
C PHE A 100 9.37 0.85 -1.14
N GLN A 101 10.14 -0.03 -1.78
CA GLN A 101 9.94 -1.47 -1.80
C GLN A 101 8.54 -1.89 -2.26
N GLN A 102 7.93 -1.13 -3.19
CA GLN A 102 6.57 -1.35 -3.68
C GLN A 102 6.53 -2.28 -4.90
N THR A 103 7.66 -2.81 -5.38
CA THR A 103 7.71 -3.56 -6.65
C THR A 103 7.21 -5.02 -6.56
N GLN A 104 7.14 -5.60 -5.35
CA GLN A 104 6.91 -7.05 -5.18
C GLN A 104 5.50 -7.44 -4.70
N ILE A 105 4.57 -6.48 -4.60
CA ILE A 105 3.24 -6.70 -4.00
C ILE A 105 2.26 -7.35 -4.98
N SER A 106 1.65 -8.47 -4.62
CA SER A 106 0.61 -9.19 -5.36
C SER A 106 -0.77 -9.06 -4.68
N ALA A 107 -1.83 -9.56 -5.32
CA ALA A 107 -3.17 -9.57 -4.71
C ALA A 107 -3.26 -10.44 -3.45
N ALA A 108 -2.41 -11.46 -3.31
CA ALA A 108 -2.39 -12.34 -2.15
C ALA A 108 -1.80 -11.65 -0.91
N ASP A 109 -0.93 -10.65 -1.08
CA ASP A 109 -0.31 -9.92 0.03
C ASP A 109 -1.32 -9.02 0.76
N PHE A 110 -2.52 -8.83 0.19
CA PHE A 110 -3.63 -8.13 0.83
C PHE A 110 -4.51 -9.01 1.71
N VAL A 111 -4.24 -10.31 1.88
CA VAL A 111 -5.12 -11.20 2.66
C VAL A 111 -5.28 -10.74 4.11
N ASP A 112 -4.22 -10.19 4.71
CA ASP A 112 -4.26 -9.65 6.08
C ASP A 112 -4.93 -8.28 6.17
N ILE A 113 -5.16 -7.60 5.05
CA ILE A 113 -5.95 -6.37 5.00
C ILE A 113 -7.40 -6.73 4.66
N VAL A 114 -7.61 -7.53 3.61
CA VAL A 114 -8.92 -7.92 3.07
C VAL A 114 -9.13 -9.43 3.23
N PRO A 115 -9.32 -9.95 4.45
CA PRO A 115 -9.53 -11.37 4.65
C PRO A 115 -10.90 -11.81 4.11
N PRO A 116 -11.06 -13.07 3.67
CA PRO A 116 -10.02 -14.10 3.62
C PRO A 116 -9.27 -14.17 2.28
N ASN A 117 -9.75 -13.47 1.24
CA ASN A 117 -9.35 -13.71 -0.15
C ASN A 117 -8.53 -12.58 -0.79
N GLY A 118 -8.09 -11.57 -0.02
CA GLY A 118 -7.40 -10.40 -0.54
C GLY A 118 -8.30 -9.59 -1.48
N LEU A 119 -7.70 -9.03 -2.54
CA LEU A 119 -8.40 -8.20 -3.54
C LEU A 119 -9.23 -8.99 -4.56
N GLY A 120 -9.41 -10.30 -4.36
CA GLY A 120 -10.21 -11.15 -5.24
C GLY A 120 -9.48 -11.59 -6.50
N VAL A 121 -10.24 -12.15 -7.44
CA VAL A 121 -9.78 -12.78 -8.69
C VAL A 121 -10.32 -12.07 -9.93
N GLY A 122 -10.86 -10.86 -9.78
CA GLY A 122 -11.41 -10.07 -10.88
C GLY A 122 -10.37 -9.86 -11.99
N ARG A 123 -10.81 -9.84 -13.25
CA ARG A 123 -9.95 -9.73 -14.42
C ARG A 123 -9.05 -8.49 -14.39
N ALA A 124 -9.53 -7.38 -13.83
CA ALA A 124 -8.81 -6.12 -13.75
C ALA A 124 -7.99 -5.93 -12.46
N THR A 125 -8.01 -6.89 -11.53
CA THR A 125 -7.24 -6.83 -10.27
C THR A 125 -5.74 -6.55 -10.49
N PRO A 126 -5.06 -7.11 -11.51
CA PRO A 126 -3.64 -6.77 -11.76
C PRO A 126 -3.40 -5.28 -12.06
N LEU A 127 -4.36 -4.58 -12.68
CA LEU A 127 -4.25 -3.14 -12.94
C LEU A 127 -4.42 -2.34 -11.64
N LEU A 128 -5.28 -2.78 -10.73
CA LEU A 128 -5.38 -2.19 -9.40
C LEU A 128 -4.08 -2.37 -8.63
N ILE A 129 -3.49 -3.57 -8.66
CA ILE A 129 -2.18 -3.83 -8.04
C ILE A 129 -1.12 -2.90 -8.61
N GLN A 130 -1.07 -2.72 -9.93
CA GLN A 130 -0.16 -1.75 -10.54
C GLN A 130 -0.38 -0.33 -9.99
N ASN A 131 -1.63 0.14 -9.86
CA ASN A 131 -1.92 1.43 -9.25
C ASN A 131 -1.45 1.52 -7.79
N VAL A 132 -1.59 0.45 -7.01
CA VAL A 132 -1.10 0.43 -5.63
C VAL A 132 0.43 0.55 -5.58
N ARG A 133 1.15 -0.13 -6.47
CA ARG A 133 2.61 -0.07 -6.55
C ARG A 133 3.13 1.30 -6.99
N GLU A 134 2.44 1.94 -7.94
CA GLU A 134 2.89 3.21 -8.54
C GLU A 134 2.49 4.45 -7.74
N SER A 135 1.42 4.38 -6.93
CA SER A 135 0.81 5.57 -6.31
C SER A 135 1.79 6.44 -5.54
N PHE A 136 2.63 5.84 -4.70
CA PHE A 136 3.48 6.63 -3.83
C PHE A 136 4.70 7.19 -4.55
N ALA A 137 5.32 6.42 -5.44
CA ALA A 137 6.38 6.93 -6.32
C ALA A 137 5.89 8.12 -7.18
N ARG A 138 4.67 8.06 -7.73
CA ARG A 138 4.04 9.19 -8.42
C ARG A 138 3.80 10.39 -7.50
N THR A 139 3.43 10.13 -6.24
CA THR A 139 3.23 11.16 -5.23
C THR A 139 4.51 11.95 -4.98
N VAL A 140 5.63 11.25 -4.75
CA VAL A 140 6.92 11.90 -4.50
C VAL A 140 7.41 12.67 -5.72
N LEU A 141 7.23 12.14 -6.93
CA LEU A 141 7.53 12.85 -8.17
C LEU A 141 6.75 14.16 -8.29
N ALA A 142 5.44 14.14 -7.98
CA ALA A 142 4.61 15.33 -8.03
C ALA A 142 4.98 16.35 -6.94
N LEU A 143 5.31 15.90 -5.72
CA LEU A 143 5.80 16.77 -4.65
C LEU A 143 7.14 17.43 -5.02
N ASN A 144 8.07 16.66 -5.57
CA ASN A 144 9.37 17.17 -6.02
C ASN A 144 9.21 18.18 -7.17
N ALA A 145 8.33 17.89 -8.14
CA ALA A 145 8.01 18.83 -9.22
C ALA A 145 7.40 20.15 -8.70
N ALA A 146 6.73 20.12 -7.55
CA ALA A 146 6.21 21.30 -6.86
C ALA A 146 7.25 21.98 -5.93
N GLY A 147 8.52 21.54 -5.95
CA GLY A 147 9.59 22.10 -5.12
C GLY A 147 9.49 21.76 -3.64
N ARG A 148 8.73 20.71 -3.28
CA ARG A 148 8.58 20.26 -1.88
C ARG A 148 9.76 19.37 -1.47
N PRO A 149 10.26 19.46 -0.23
CA PRO A 149 11.32 18.58 0.24
C PRO A 149 10.82 17.13 0.33
N LEU A 150 11.72 16.16 0.11
CA LEU A 150 11.39 14.73 0.17
C LEU A 150 10.83 14.30 1.54
N THR A 151 11.17 15.03 2.61
CA THR A 151 10.63 14.78 3.95
C THR A 151 9.10 14.91 4.01
N ASP A 152 8.51 15.72 3.13
CA ASP A 152 7.05 15.89 3.06
C ASP A 152 6.34 14.62 2.59
N ALA A 153 7.04 13.71 1.91
CA ALA A 153 6.47 12.43 1.49
C ALA A 153 5.96 11.61 2.68
N PHE A 154 6.61 11.73 3.84
CA PHE A 154 6.27 10.91 4.99
C PHE A 154 5.04 11.44 5.75
N THR A 155 4.71 12.73 5.65
CA THR A 155 3.59 13.34 6.39
C THR A 155 2.49 13.93 5.50
N THR A 156 2.64 13.84 4.17
CA THR A 156 1.65 14.36 3.22
C THR A 156 0.28 13.71 3.41
N LYS A 157 -0.78 14.51 3.29
CA LYS A 157 -2.17 14.03 3.16
C LYS A 157 -2.61 13.90 1.71
N GLN A 158 -1.70 14.16 0.77
CA GLN A 158 -1.97 14.13 -0.66
C GLN A 158 -1.27 12.95 -1.30
N LEU A 159 -2.03 12.13 -2.00
CA LEU A 159 -1.54 10.96 -2.71
C LEU A 159 -1.95 11.03 -4.18
N MET A 160 -1.06 10.63 -5.08
CA MET A 160 -1.41 10.39 -6.48
C MET A 160 -2.27 9.14 -6.55
N MET A 161 -3.51 9.29 -7.02
CA MET A 161 -4.49 8.21 -7.09
C MET A 161 -5.22 8.21 -8.43
N THR A 162 -5.56 7.02 -8.88
CA THR A 162 -6.54 6.78 -9.94
C THR A 162 -7.93 6.58 -9.32
N PRO A 163 -9.03 6.70 -10.09
CA PRO A 163 -10.36 6.34 -9.58
C PRO A 163 -10.45 4.92 -9.01
N ALA A 164 -9.74 3.95 -9.59
CA ALA A 164 -9.65 2.59 -9.05
C ALA A 164 -8.93 2.52 -7.70
N LEU A 165 -7.86 3.29 -7.51
CA LEU A 165 -7.18 3.33 -6.22
C LEU A 165 -8.02 4.08 -5.16
N MET A 166 -8.75 5.12 -5.57
CA MET A 166 -9.69 5.83 -4.71
C MET A 166 -10.82 4.90 -4.22
N GLU A 167 -11.32 4.04 -5.11
CA GLU A 167 -12.30 2.99 -4.76
C GLU A 167 -11.72 2.06 -3.70
N LEU A 168 -10.49 1.58 -3.88
CA LEU A 168 -9.85 0.67 -2.92
C LEU A 168 -9.75 1.29 -1.53
N TYR A 169 -9.28 2.53 -1.42
CA TYR A 169 -9.18 3.21 -0.11
C TYR A 169 -10.54 3.38 0.56
N ALA A 170 -11.57 3.79 -0.19
CA ALA A 170 -12.92 3.93 0.33
C ALA A 170 -13.55 2.57 0.70
N PHE A 171 -13.23 1.51 -0.05
CA PHE A 171 -13.65 0.14 0.24
C PHE A 171 -13.03 -0.35 1.55
N LEU A 172 -11.73 -0.15 1.75
CA LEU A 172 -11.05 -0.48 3.00
C LEU A 172 -11.70 0.27 4.17
N ASP A 173 -11.99 1.56 4.03
CA ASP A 173 -12.66 2.30 5.11
C ASP A 173 -14.10 1.82 5.39
N THR A 174 -14.75 1.21 4.38
CA THR A 174 -16.10 0.63 4.47
C THR A 174 -16.11 -0.77 5.10
N ARG A 175 -15.04 -1.55 4.90
CA ARG A 175 -14.93 -2.94 5.36
C ARG A 175 -13.78 -3.10 6.34
N GLN A 176 -14.04 -2.75 7.58
CA GLN A 176 -13.01 -2.73 8.61
C GLN A 176 -12.86 -4.10 9.27
N VAL A 177 -11.67 -4.42 9.77
CA VAL A 177 -11.39 -5.65 10.54
C VAL A 177 -10.72 -5.25 11.85
N ASN A 178 -11.22 -5.77 12.98
CA ASN A 178 -10.65 -5.48 14.29
C ASN A 178 -9.57 -6.50 14.71
N ASP A 179 -8.95 -6.26 15.88
CA ASP A 179 -7.90 -7.13 16.43
C ASP A 179 -8.36 -8.56 16.73
N ALA A 180 -9.66 -8.79 16.86
CA ALA A 180 -10.28 -10.11 16.99
C ALA A 180 -10.60 -10.78 15.64
N ALA A 181 -10.06 -10.25 14.52
CA ALA A 181 -10.33 -10.67 13.15
C ALA A 181 -11.81 -10.63 12.75
N GLN A 182 -12.62 -9.80 13.42
CA GLN A 182 -14.03 -9.64 13.11
C GLN A 182 -14.21 -8.58 12.03
N VAL A 183 -14.91 -8.97 10.95
CA VAL A 183 -15.25 -8.06 9.85
C VAL A 183 -16.43 -7.18 10.23
N ASN A 184 -16.22 -5.88 10.08
CA ASN A 184 -17.15 -4.80 10.28
C ASN A 184 -17.45 -4.11 8.93
N ASP A 185 -18.42 -4.63 8.18
CA ASP A 185 -18.87 -4.06 6.90
C ASP A 185 -20.01 -3.06 7.14
N ILE A 186 -19.69 -1.76 7.11
CA ILE A 186 -20.69 -0.71 7.33
C ILE A 186 -21.72 -0.63 6.19
N PHE A 187 -21.34 -0.96 4.96
CA PHE A 187 -22.26 -0.95 3.81
C PHE A 187 -23.29 -2.08 3.92
N ALA A 188 -22.85 -3.30 4.21
CA ALA A 188 -23.74 -4.46 4.36
C ALA A 188 -24.75 -4.24 5.50
N ARG A 189 -24.31 -3.71 6.64
CA ARG A 189 -25.20 -3.43 7.78
C ARG A 189 -26.24 -2.36 7.48
N ALA A 190 -25.81 -1.25 6.87
CA ALA A 190 -26.71 -0.15 6.51
C ALA A 190 -27.75 -0.56 5.45
N ASN A 191 -27.45 -1.59 4.65
CA ASN A 191 -28.29 -2.05 3.54
C ASN A 191 -28.78 -3.49 3.75
N THR A 192 -29.14 -3.84 4.99
CA THR A 192 -29.64 -5.18 5.30
C THR A 192 -30.85 -5.53 4.43
N GLY A 193 -30.76 -6.64 3.69
CA GLY A 193 -31.81 -7.11 2.78
C GLY A 193 -31.69 -6.62 1.34
N LEU A 194 -30.85 -5.62 1.06
CA LEU A 194 -30.52 -5.21 -0.30
C LEU A 194 -29.75 -6.33 -1.02
N LYS A 195 -29.98 -6.45 -2.32
CA LYS A 195 -29.35 -7.45 -3.18
C LYS A 195 -28.53 -6.78 -4.26
N ILE A 196 -27.43 -7.44 -4.64
CA ILE A 196 -26.72 -7.16 -5.88
C ILE A 196 -27.21 -8.18 -6.90
N THR A 197 -27.60 -7.69 -8.08
CA THR A 197 -28.05 -8.51 -9.20
C THR A 197 -27.06 -8.33 -10.35
N MET A 198 -26.52 -9.44 -10.84
CA MET A 198 -25.77 -9.45 -12.10
C MET A 198 -26.63 -10.19 -13.13
N GLU A 199 -26.81 -9.60 -14.32
CA GLU A 199 -27.73 -10.13 -15.32
C GLU A 199 -27.37 -9.74 -16.75
N THR A 200 -27.94 -10.44 -17.73
CA THR A 200 -27.86 -10.03 -19.14
C THR A 200 -29.17 -9.46 -19.70
N SER A 201 -30.29 -9.70 -19.01
CA SER A 201 -31.65 -9.46 -19.54
C SER A 201 -31.92 -7.99 -19.92
N LEU A 202 -31.31 -7.06 -19.18
CA LEU A 202 -31.46 -5.61 -19.39
C LEU A 202 -30.45 -5.03 -20.39
N GLY A 203 -29.53 -5.84 -20.92
CA GLY A 203 -28.40 -5.36 -21.69
C GLY A 203 -27.46 -4.47 -20.86
N ALA A 204 -26.64 -3.66 -21.53
CA ALA A 204 -25.68 -2.79 -20.85
C ALA A 204 -26.39 -1.77 -19.93
N ILE A 205 -26.11 -1.84 -18.64
CA ILE A 205 -26.61 -0.91 -17.62
C ILE A 205 -25.54 0.16 -17.37
N PRO A 206 -25.86 1.47 -17.53
CA PRO A 206 -24.92 2.51 -17.17
C PRO A 206 -24.56 2.43 -15.68
N MET A 207 -23.27 2.48 -15.35
CA MET A 207 -22.81 2.46 -13.95
C MET A 207 -23.47 3.53 -13.08
N THR A 208 -23.80 4.71 -13.65
CA THR A 208 -24.52 5.77 -12.94
C THR A 208 -25.90 5.33 -12.44
N ASP A 209 -26.55 4.40 -13.13
CA ASP A 209 -27.84 3.85 -12.73
C ASP A 209 -27.67 2.75 -11.66
N SER A 210 -26.57 1.99 -11.70
CA SER A 210 -26.25 0.94 -10.74
C SER A 210 -25.85 1.47 -9.36
N VAL A 211 -25.29 2.68 -9.28
CA VAL A 211 -24.70 3.23 -8.04
C VAL A 211 -25.59 4.27 -7.33
N ASP A 212 -26.64 4.75 -7.99
CA ASP A 212 -27.55 5.75 -7.44
C ASP A 212 -28.81 5.07 -6.87
N SER A 213 -28.97 5.14 -5.55
CA SER A 213 -30.09 4.52 -4.82
C SER A 213 -31.48 5.03 -5.22
N THR A 214 -31.56 6.14 -5.96
CA THR A 214 -32.83 6.67 -6.46
C THR A 214 -33.27 6.05 -7.79
N LYS A 215 -32.39 5.27 -8.43
CA LYS A 215 -32.63 4.66 -9.74
C LYS A 215 -33.24 3.26 -9.61
N THR A 216 -34.07 2.90 -10.58
CA THR A 216 -34.69 1.56 -10.65
C THR A 216 -33.64 0.44 -10.74
N ASN A 217 -32.52 0.69 -11.40
CA ASN A 217 -31.44 -0.28 -11.59
C ASN A 217 -30.37 -0.23 -10.49
N PHE A 218 -30.65 0.39 -9.34
CA PHE A 218 -29.70 0.44 -8.23
C PHE A 218 -29.27 -0.98 -7.82
N MET A 219 -27.96 -1.23 -7.80
CA MET A 219 -27.33 -2.54 -7.57
C MET A 219 -27.62 -3.63 -8.62
N HIS A 220 -28.10 -3.26 -9.80
CA HIS A 220 -28.14 -4.12 -10.99
C HIS A 220 -26.95 -3.87 -11.89
N TRP A 221 -26.29 -4.94 -12.35
CA TRP A 221 -25.05 -4.87 -13.11
C TRP A 221 -25.11 -5.77 -14.33
N TYR A 222 -24.69 -5.24 -15.48
CA TYR A 222 -24.59 -6.02 -16.70
C TYR A 222 -23.35 -6.91 -16.65
N THR A 223 -23.50 -8.21 -16.88
CA THR A 223 -22.39 -9.18 -16.90
C THR A 223 -22.61 -10.20 -18.01
N PRO A 224 -22.01 -10.01 -19.20
CA PRO A 224 -22.29 -10.84 -20.37
C PRO A 224 -21.75 -12.27 -20.27
N ASP A 225 -20.86 -12.55 -19.31
CA ASP A 225 -20.26 -13.88 -19.18
C ASP A 225 -21.21 -14.91 -18.57
N LEU A 226 -22.25 -14.48 -17.83
CA LEU A 226 -23.12 -15.36 -17.04
C LEU A 226 -23.66 -16.58 -17.82
N PRO A 227 -24.17 -16.45 -19.06
CA PRO A 227 -24.70 -17.58 -19.82
C PRO A 227 -23.63 -18.61 -20.25
N THR A 228 -22.36 -18.22 -20.26
CA THR A 228 -21.24 -19.04 -20.78
C THR A 228 -20.27 -19.48 -19.69
N LEU A 229 -20.44 -18.98 -18.47
CA LEU A 229 -19.55 -19.25 -17.36
C LEU A 229 -19.71 -20.70 -16.89
N THR A 230 -18.58 -21.37 -16.68
CA THR A 230 -18.53 -22.77 -16.26
C THR A 230 -17.95 -22.93 -14.86
N TYR A 231 -18.54 -23.86 -14.13
CA TYR A 231 -18.21 -24.22 -12.75
C TYR A 231 -17.93 -25.72 -12.66
N PRO A 232 -17.11 -26.16 -11.68
CA PRO A 232 -16.94 -27.57 -11.37
C PRO A 232 -18.25 -28.27 -11.00
N ASP A 233 -19.18 -27.55 -10.34
CA ASP A 233 -20.57 -27.99 -10.18
C ASP A 233 -21.38 -27.52 -11.39
N PRO A 234 -21.86 -28.44 -12.26
CA PRO A 234 -22.62 -28.06 -13.44
C PRO A 234 -23.95 -27.36 -13.14
N THR A 235 -24.50 -27.50 -11.92
CA THR A 235 -25.73 -26.81 -11.52
C THR A 235 -25.54 -25.30 -11.35
N CYS A 236 -24.29 -24.84 -11.31
CA CYS A 236 -23.91 -23.42 -11.31
C CYS A 236 -23.66 -22.84 -12.71
N ASN A 237 -23.75 -23.64 -13.77
CA ASN A 237 -23.51 -23.17 -15.13
C ASN A 237 -24.71 -22.37 -15.65
N ALA A 238 -24.43 -21.33 -16.44
CA ALA A 238 -25.45 -20.54 -17.15
C ALA A 238 -26.56 -19.96 -16.24
N LEU A 239 -26.24 -19.66 -14.98
CA LEU A 239 -27.16 -18.95 -14.08
C LEU A 239 -27.23 -17.47 -14.47
N ASP A 240 -28.42 -17.02 -14.86
CA ASP A 240 -28.70 -15.63 -15.24
C ASP A 240 -30.20 -15.34 -15.02
N PRO A 241 -30.57 -14.38 -14.13
CA PRO A 241 -29.67 -13.56 -13.32
C PRO A 241 -29.03 -14.35 -12.17
N ILE A 242 -27.95 -13.80 -11.61
CA ILE A 242 -27.46 -14.19 -10.28
C ILE A 242 -27.72 -13.05 -9.29
N THR A 243 -28.05 -13.43 -8.05
CA THR A 243 -28.39 -12.46 -7.00
C THR A 243 -27.79 -12.88 -5.67
N PHE A 244 -27.16 -11.94 -4.96
CA PHE A 244 -26.57 -12.19 -3.64
C PHE A 244 -26.78 -10.98 -2.71
N ASN A 245 -26.67 -11.22 -1.40
CA ASN A 245 -26.78 -10.13 -0.42
C ASN A 245 -25.64 -9.13 -0.63
N VAL A 246 -25.96 -7.84 -0.50
CA VAL A 246 -24.93 -6.80 -0.51
C VAL A 246 -23.87 -7.08 0.55
N ASN A 247 -22.63 -7.00 0.12
CA ASN A 247 -21.48 -6.84 0.97
C ASN A 247 -20.42 -6.09 0.16
N SER A 248 -19.62 -5.30 0.86
CA SER A 248 -18.61 -4.43 0.27
C SER A 248 -17.58 -5.20 -0.55
N GLN A 249 -17.16 -6.38 -0.08
CA GLN A 249 -16.13 -7.20 -0.74
C GLN A 249 -16.61 -7.77 -2.08
N ALA A 250 -17.83 -8.30 -2.14
CA ALA A 250 -18.39 -8.81 -3.39
C ALA A 250 -18.61 -7.66 -4.39
N LEU A 251 -19.06 -6.49 -3.92
CA LEU A 251 -19.22 -5.31 -4.78
C LEU A 251 -17.87 -4.82 -5.31
N HIS A 252 -16.86 -4.67 -4.45
CA HIS A 252 -15.49 -4.34 -4.83
C HIS A 252 -14.96 -5.32 -5.90
N ALA A 253 -14.94 -6.63 -5.59
CA ALA A 253 -14.40 -7.63 -6.51
C ALA A 253 -15.14 -7.65 -7.86
N MET A 254 -16.46 -7.48 -7.84
CA MET A 254 -17.29 -7.41 -9.04
C MET A 254 -16.95 -6.20 -9.92
N LEU A 255 -16.62 -5.03 -9.34
CA LEU A 255 -16.19 -3.86 -10.12
C LEU A 255 -14.96 -4.19 -10.99
N TYR A 256 -14.07 -5.05 -10.51
CA TYR A 256 -12.88 -5.53 -11.22
C TYR A 256 -13.13 -6.77 -12.10
N GLY A 257 -14.39 -7.18 -12.29
CA GLY A 257 -14.79 -8.27 -13.18
C GLY A 257 -14.72 -9.66 -12.55
N GLU A 258 -14.85 -9.76 -11.22
CA GLU A 258 -15.18 -11.03 -10.57
C GLU A 258 -16.68 -11.32 -10.69
N ILE A 259 -17.04 -12.59 -10.85
CA ILE A 259 -18.38 -13.10 -10.54
C ILE A 259 -18.31 -13.62 -9.10
N PRO A 260 -18.84 -12.88 -8.10
CA PRO A 260 -18.69 -13.26 -6.69
C PRO A 260 -19.39 -14.56 -6.35
N ASN A 261 -19.04 -15.13 -5.20
CA ASN A 261 -19.74 -16.31 -4.68
C ASN A 261 -21.23 -16.01 -4.47
N HIS A 262 -22.10 -16.84 -5.03
CA HIS A 262 -23.54 -16.62 -5.05
C HIS A 262 -24.33 -17.92 -4.84
N PRO A 263 -25.61 -17.86 -4.42
CA PRO A 263 -26.46 -19.03 -4.33
C PRO A 263 -26.76 -19.64 -5.70
N GLY A 264 -26.64 -20.96 -5.80
CA GLY A 264 -27.10 -21.77 -6.92
C GLY A 264 -28.07 -22.87 -6.48
N PRO A 265 -28.57 -23.69 -7.43
CA PRO A 265 -29.58 -24.70 -7.16
C PRO A 265 -29.19 -25.77 -6.13
N SER A 266 -27.90 -26.15 -6.08
CA SER A 266 -27.40 -27.22 -5.20
C SER A 266 -26.57 -26.70 -4.02
N GLY A 267 -26.49 -25.37 -3.84
CA GLY A 267 -25.62 -24.73 -2.86
C GLY A 267 -24.93 -23.50 -3.45
N ASN A 268 -23.91 -22.97 -2.75
CA ASN A 268 -23.19 -21.80 -3.22
C ASN A 268 -22.24 -22.14 -4.38
N CYS A 269 -22.30 -21.32 -5.42
CA CYS A 269 -21.39 -21.31 -6.55
C CYS A 269 -20.19 -20.41 -6.20
N GLY A 270 -19.02 -21.04 -5.96
CA GLY A 270 -17.79 -20.31 -5.61
C GLY A 270 -17.35 -19.31 -6.67
N ASN A 271 -16.71 -18.21 -6.27
CA ASN A 271 -16.37 -17.09 -7.16
C ASN A 271 -15.52 -17.45 -8.40
N ARG A 272 -15.64 -16.65 -9.47
CA ARG A 272 -14.91 -16.83 -10.74
C ARG A 272 -14.37 -15.52 -11.29
N ALA A 273 -13.25 -15.59 -11.99
CA ALA A 273 -12.79 -14.49 -12.82
C ALA A 273 -13.63 -14.43 -14.11
N GLY A 274 -14.23 -13.28 -14.41
CA GLY A 274 -14.88 -13.02 -15.68
C GLY A 274 -13.88 -12.79 -16.82
N SER A 275 -14.43 -12.55 -18.01
CA SER A 275 -13.76 -11.92 -19.14
C SER A 275 -13.60 -10.42 -18.89
N LEU A 276 -12.91 -9.73 -19.82
CA LEU A 276 -12.79 -8.27 -19.78
C LEU A 276 -14.15 -7.56 -19.91
N MET A 277 -15.17 -8.24 -20.47
CA MET A 277 -16.50 -7.66 -20.65
C MET A 277 -17.32 -7.60 -19.36
N SER A 278 -16.89 -8.30 -18.30
CA SER A 278 -17.52 -8.25 -16.97
C SER A 278 -16.90 -7.18 -16.07
N VAL A 279 -15.81 -6.54 -16.49
CA VAL A 279 -15.18 -5.44 -15.74
C VAL A 279 -16.09 -4.22 -15.82
N GLN A 280 -16.50 -3.71 -14.66
CA GLN A 280 -17.38 -2.52 -14.59
C GLN A 280 -16.57 -1.22 -14.66
N MET A 281 -15.30 -1.25 -14.22
CA MET A 281 -14.36 -0.14 -14.29
C MET A 281 -13.99 0.20 -15.74
N ALA A 282 -13.94 1.48 -16.08
CA ALA A 282 -13.44 1.92 -17.37
C ALA A 282 -11.90 1.79 -17.41
N PRO A 283 -11.27 1.57 -18.58
CA PRO A 283 -9.81 1.54 -18.69
C PRO A 283 -9.12 2.81 -18.16
N THR A 284 -9.78 3.97 -18.30
CA THR A 284 -9.29 5.25 -17.75
C THR A 284 -9.27 5.28 -16.23
N ASP A 285 -10.09 4.47 -15.55
CA ASP A 285 -10.14 4.43 -14.08
C ASP A 285 -8.84 3.88 -13.48
N PHE A 286 -7.96 3.28 -14.29
CA PHE A 286 -6.64 2.78 -13.89
C PHE A 286 -5.47 3.65 -14.35
N THR A 287 -5.74 4.70 -15.14
CA THR A 287 -4.68 5.51 -15.77
C THR A 287 -4.86 7.01 -15.57
N ALA A 288 -6.05 7.46 -15.16
CA ALA A 288 -6.35 8.85 -14.83
C ALA A 288 -5.80 9.23 -13.45
N TRP A 289 -4.49 9.42 -13.36
CA TRP A 289 -3.80 9.84 -12.16
C TRP A 289 -4.07 11.31 -11.83
N LYS A 290 -4.36 11.58 -10.55
CA LYS A 290 -4.49 12.93 -10.01
C LYS A 290 -4.05 12.97 -8.55
N MET A 291 -3.64 14.13 -8.08
CA MET A 291 -3.35 14.33 -6.67
C MET A 291 -4.67 14.45 -5.90
N VAL A 292 -4.84 13.61 -4.87
CA VAL A 292 -6.05 13.50 -4.06
C VAL A 292 -5.71 13.73 -2.61
N THR A 293 -6.48 14.58 -1.93
CA THR A 293 -6.34 14.80 -0.48
C THR A 293 -7.12 13.73 0.28
N VAL A 294 -6.46 13.00 1.17
CA VAL A 294 -7.10 12.04 2.08
C VAL A 294 -7.25 12.69 3.44
N ARG A 295 -8.47 12.74 3.97
CA ARG A 295 -8.75 13.33 5.28
C ARG A 295 -9.83 12.58 6.03
N GLN A 296 -9.89 12.84 7.33
CA GLN A 296 -10.98 12.36 8.18
C GLN A 296 -12.26 13.18 8.00
N PRO A 297 -13.43 12.57 8.25
CA PRO A 297 -14.71 13.27 8.22
C PRO A 297 -14.79 14.33 9.32
N ALA A 298 -15.33 15.49 8.99
CA ALA A 298 -15.81 16.43 9.98
C ALA A 298 -17.00 15.85 10.76
N ALA A 299 -17.37 16.47 11.88
CA ALA A 299 -18.50 16.02 12.69
C ALA A 299 -19.79 15.98 11.86
N GLY A 300 -20.40 14.79 11.76
CA GLY A 300 -21.63 14.57 10.99
C GLY A 300 -21.44 14.44 9.48
N GLU A 301 -20.22 14.50 8.97
CA GLU A 301 -19.93 14.37 7.55
C GLU A 301 -20.02 12.92 7.07
N ALA A 302 -20.63 12.70 5.90
CA ALA A 302 -20.65 11.41 5.25
C ALA A 302 -19.27 11.05 4.68
N ARG A 303 -18.92 9.76 4.76
CA ARG A 303 -17.67 9.25 4.19
C ARG A 303 -17.80 9.05 2.69
N THR A 304 -16.66 8.92 2.02
CA THR A 304 -16.64 8.61 0.60
C THR A 304 -17.27 7.24 0.33
N VAL A 305 -18.23 7.19 -0.60
CA VAL A 305 -18.91 5.96 -1.02
C VAL A 305 -18.06 5.25 -2.07
N PHE A 306 -17.50 4.10 -1.72
CA PHE A 306 -16.51 3.39 -2.55
C PHE A 306 -17.02 3.01 -3.94
N TYR A 307 -18.25 2.48 -4.03
CA TYR A 307 -18.80 1.99 -5.29
C TYR A 307 -19.29 3.10 -6.23
N ASN A 308 -19.34 4.37 -5.80
CA ASN A 308 -19.73 5.49 -6.66
C ASN A 308 -18.53 5.98 -7.48
N VAL A 309 -18.01 5.10 -8.33
CA VAL A 309 -16.87 5.36 -9.22
C VAL A 309 -17.09 6.59 -10.11
N PRO A 310 -18.30 6.88 -10.66
CA PRO A 310 -18.53 8.13 -11.38
C PRO A 310 -18.20 9.38 -10.58
N ALA A 311 -18.51 9.42 -9.28
CA ALA A 311 -18.11 10.52 -8.40
C ALA A 311 -16.59 10.52 -8.13
N LEU A 312 -15.98 9.35 -7.96
CA LEU A 312 -14.53 9.23 -7.76
C LEU A 312 -13.72 9.75 -8.95
N ARG A 313 -14.23 9.65 -10.19
CA ARG A 313 -13.58 10.19 -11.39
C ARG A 313 -13.31 11.69 -11.31
N THR A 314 -14.17 12.46 -10.66
CA THR A 314 -14.03 13.92 -10.53
C THR A 314 -13.54 14.36 -9.15
N ALA A 315 -13.64 13.52 -8.13
CA ALA A 315 -13.25 13.86 -6.77
C ALA A 315 -11.76 14.22 -6.65
N THR A 316 -11.44 15.27 -5.90
CA THR A 316 -10.06 15.66 -5.55
C THR A 316 -9.74 15.35 -4.09
N GLU A 317 -10.67 14.69 -3.40
CA GLU A 317 -10.60 14.40 -1.98
C GLU A 317 -11.28 13.07 -1.66
N LEU A 318 -10.75 12.36 -0.66
CA LEU A 318 -11.39 11.23 0.01
C LEU A 318 -11.59 11.54 1.48
N VAL A 319 -12.79 11.23 1.96
CA VAL A 319 -13.21 11.36 3.35
C VAL A 319 -13.29 9.96 3.95
N LEU A 320 -12.26 9.58 4.72
CA LEU A 320 -12.06 8.24 5.27
C LEU A 320 -11.90 8.31 6.79
N GLN A 321 -12.44 7.37 7.55
CA GLN A 321 -12.21 7.31 9.00
C GLN A 321 -10.77 6.93 9.33
N THR A 322 -10.21 5.98 8.58
CA THR A 322 -8.83 5.49 8.74
C THR A 322 -7.86 6.58 8.30
N PRO A 323 -6.92 7.02 9.16
CA PRO A 323 -5.91 7.98 8.76
C PRO A 323 -4.93 7.33 7.78
N HIS A 324 -4.55 8.06 6.73
CA HIS A 324 -3.51 7.63 5.78
C HIS A 324 -2.46 8.73 5.51
N PRO A 325 -1.71 9.17 6.54
CA PRO A 325 -0.63 10.12 6.33
C PRO A 325 0.59 9.44 5.67
N GLY A 326 1.01 10.01 4.55
CA GLY A 326 2.23 9.68 3.83
C GLY A 326 2.43 8.20 3.51
N PHE A 327 3.70 7.81 3.37
CA PHE A 327 4.10 6.50 2.86
C PHE A 327 3.66 5.33 3.74
N PHE A 328 3.91 5.44 5.05
CA PHE A 328 3.84 4.33 6.02
C PHE A 328 2.42 3.88 6.36
N SER A 329 1.41 4.51 5.77
CA SER A 329 0.00 4.19 5.93
C SER A 329 -0.67 3.78 4.63
N THR A 330 0.08 3.68 3.53
CA THR A 330 -0.47 3.23 2.25
C THR A 330 -0.82 1.74 2.30
N PRO A 331 -1.87 1.28 1.59
CA PRO A 331 -2.18 -0.14 1.46
C PRO A 331 -1.01 -0.97 0.92
N ALA A 332 -0.17 -0.37 0.06
CA ALA A 332 1.06 -0.99 -0.41
C ALA A 332 2.02 -1.33 0.73
N PHE A 333 2.29 -0.35 1.60
CA PHE A 333 3.21 -0.53 2.72
C PHE A 333 2.68 -1.58 3.71
N PHE A 334 1.39 -1.51 4.03
CA PHE A 334 0.74 -2.47 4.93
C PHE A 334 0.70 -3.90 4.38
N ALA A 335 0.46 -4.07 3.07
CA ALA A 335 0.46 -5.38 2.43
C ALA A 335 1.87 -6.00 2.40
N ASN A 336 2.90 -5.17 2.21
CA ASN A 336 4.29 -5.65 2.16
C ASN A 336 4.83 -6.04 3.55
N TRP A 337 4.34 -5.39 4.60
CA TRP A 337 4.84 -5.56 5.96
C TRP A 337 3.72 -5.88 6.96
N PRO A 338 3.07 -7.04 6.85
CA PRO A 338 1.93 -7.39 7.69
C PRO A 338 2.33 -7.53 9.17
N THR A 339 1.37 -7.22 10.04
CA THR A 339 1.47 -7.34 11.49
C THR A 339 0.55 -8.46 11.97
N ASN A 340 0.72 -8.89 13.21
CA ASN A 340 -0.21 -9.81 13.87
C ASN A 340 -0.12 -9.65 15.39
N SER A 341 -0.97 -10.39 16.12
CA SER A 341 -1.01 -10.37 17.59
C SER A 341 0.30 -10.79 18.27
N SER A 342 1.16 -11.56 17.58
CA SER A 342 2.47 -11.96 18.10
C SER A 342 3.50 -10.85 17.98
N ASN A 343 3.64 -10.24 16.80
CA ASN A 343 4.65 -9.20 16.57
C ASN A 343 4.20 -7.78 16.99
N GLN A 344 2.89 -7.53 17.10
CA GLN A 344 2.28 -6.28 17.58
C GLN A 344 2.85 -5.03 16.90
N MET A 345 2.99 -5.06 15.57
CA MET A 345 3.48 -3.99 14.69
C MET A 345 4.98 -3.69 14.77
N ARG A 346 5.76 -4.44 15.55
CA ARG A 346 7.22 -4.23 15.63
C ARG A 346 7.92 -4.39 14.28
N VAL A 347 7.47 -5.34 13.46
CA VAL A 347 8.01 -5.52 12.09
C VAL A 347 7.71 -4.30 11.24
N THR A 348 6.45 -3.87 11.20
CA THR A 348 5.99 -2.70 10.44
C THR A 348 6.76 -1.44 10.84
N VAL A 349 6.92 -1.20 12.15
CA VAL A 349 7.70 -0.07 12.68
C VAL A 349 9.17 -0.15 12.25
N ASN A 350 9.82 -1.31 12.42
CA ASN A 350 11.23 -1.43 12.08
C ASN A 350 11.47 -1.17 10.59
N GLN A 351 10.56 -1.64 9.73
CA GLN A 351 10.63 -1.36 8.29
C GLN A 351 10.37 0.12 7.97
N ALA A 352 9.45 0.77 8.68
CA ALA A 352 9.24 2.20 8.56
C ALA A 352 10.52 2.98 8.92
N LEU A 353 11.19 2.61 10.01
CA LEU A 353 12.44 3.23 10.45
C LEU A 353 13.58 3.01 9.46
N ILE A 354 13.72 1.80 8.89
CA ILE A 354 14.72 1.52 7.86
C ILE A 354 14.51 2.41 6.64
N VAL A 355 13.27 2.54 6.17
CA VAL A 355 12.97 3.39 5.00
C VAL A 355 13.13 4.89 5.32
N ALA A 356 12.76 5.32 6.52
CA ALA A 356 12.85 6.72 6.93
C ALA A 356 14.28 7.19 7.24
N THR A 357 15.09 6.33 7.86
CA THR A 357 16.39 6.71 8.47
C THR A 357 17.59 5.96 7.89
N GLY A 358 17.37 4.87 7.16
CA GLY A 358 18.43 3.96 6.74
C GLY A 358 18.99 3.09 7.87
N THR A 359 18.41 3.14 9.07
CA THR A 359 18.88 2.40 10.25
C THR A 359 17.78 1.48 10.81
N ALA A 360 18.20 0.35 11.38
CA ALA A 360 17.33 -0.61 12.03
C ALA A 360 17.55 -0.55 13.55
N ILE A 361 16.51 -0.87 14.33
CA ILE A 361 16.67 -1.10 15.76
C ILE A 361 17.24 -2.52 15.95
N ASP A 362 18.48 -2.62 16.43
CA ASP A 362 19.21 -3.87 16.64
C ASP A 362 19.49 -4.18 18.14
N GLY A 363 19.00 -3.30 19.02
CA GLY A 363 19.15 -3.40 20.47
C GLY A 363 20.52 -2.99 21.02
N GLN A 364 21.43 -2.48 20.19
CA GLN A 364 22.73 -1.96 20.61
C GLN A 364 22.74 -0.45 20.86
N ASP A 365 21.68 0.26 20.44
CA ASP A 365 21.56 1.69 20.68
C ASP A 365 21.44 1.96 22.19
N PRO A 366 22.33 2.79 22.78
CA PRO A 366 22.34 3.09 24.21
C PRO A 366 21.22 4.05 24.65
N THR A 367 20.40 4.55 23.72
CA THR A 367 19.30 5.46 24.01
C THR A 367 18.31 4.82 24.97
N SER A 368 18.12 5.48 26.12
CA SER A 368 17.21 5.06 27.18
C SER A 368 16.08 6.09 27.32
N PRO A 369 14.88 5.81 26.78
CA PRO A 369 13.74 6.70 26.93
C PRO A 369 13.39 6.89 28.41
N SER A 370 12.99 8.11 28.79
CA SER A 370 12.54 8.40 30.17
C SER A 370 11.31 7.58 30.60
N THR A 371 10.60 7.02 29.62
CA THR A 371 9.45 6.12 29.77
C THR A 371 9.48 5.07 28.67
N THR A 372 9.22 3.80 29.01
CA THR A 372 9.13 2.67 28.06
C THR A 372 7.70 2.12 27.99
N PRO A 373 6.72 2.91 27.51
CA PRO A 373 5.35 2.45 27.34
C PRO A 373 5.29 1.17 26.50
N GLY A 374 4.40 0.25 26.88
CA GLY A 374 4.19 -0.99 26.14
C GLY A 374 5.25 -2.08 26.38
N ILE A 375 6.26 -1.84 27.24
CA ILE A 375 7.17 -2.91 27.67
C ILE A 375 6.45 -3.85 28.64
N ASP A 376 6.59 -5.15 28.40
CA ASP A 376 6.11 -6.19 29.31
C ASP A 376 7.29 -6.69 30.16
N PRO A 377 7.34 -6.38 31.47
CA PRO A 377 8.47 -6.73 32.33
C PRO A 377 8.59 -8.25 32.57
N ASP A 378 7.51 -9.01 32.42
CA ASP A 378 7.54 -10.47 32.56
C ASP A 378 8.09 -11.13 31.29
N HIS A 379 7.79 -10.55 30.12
CA HIS A 379 8.31 -11.01 28.82
C HIS A 379 9.72 -10.50 28.51
N THR A 380 10.06 -9.30 28.97
CA THR A 380 11.34 -8.63 28.68
C THR A 380 12.02 -8.14 29.96
N PRO A 381 12.54 -9.06 30.79
CA PRO A 381 13.25 -8.68 31.98
C PRO A 381 14.45 -7.78 31.65
N GLN A 382 14.68 -6.80 32.53
CA GLN A 382 15.85 -5.94 32.46
C GLN A 382 17.14 -6.79 32.48
N ASN A 383 18.14 -6.41 31.69
CA ASN A 383 19.39 -7.15 31.45
C ASN A 383 19.31 -8.37 30.52
N THR A 384 18.24 -8.51 29.74
CA THR A 384 18.18 -9.48 28.64
C THR A 384 18.50 -8.81 27.31
N ALA A 385 18.95 -9.59 26.32
CA ALA A 385 19.13 -9.09 24.94
C ALA A 385 17.80 -8.57 24.36
N CYS A 386 16.66 -9.14 24.77
CA CYS A 386 15.34 -8.70 24.35
C CYS A 386 15.02 -7.28 24.84
N TYR A 387 15.46 -6.93 26.05
CA TYR A 387 15.18 -5.61 26.63
C TYR A 387 15.72 -4.45 25.76
N GLY A 388 16.93 -4.61 25.19
CA GLY A 388 17.54 -3.59 24.34
C GLY A 388 16.73 -3.28 23.08
N CYS A 389 16.16 -4.30 22.43
CA CYS A 389 15.28 -4.08 21.28
C CYS A 389 13.92 -3.50 21.71
N HIS A 390 13.34 -4.02 22.80
CA HIS A 390 12.00 -3.65 23.25
C HIS A 390 11.93 -2.24 23.82
N GLN A 391 12.96 -1.76 24.53
CA GLN A 391 12.97 -0.40 25.08
C GLN A 391 12.87 0.68 23.98
N GLN A 392 13.26 0.37 22.74
CA GLN A 392 13.20 1.27 21.58
C GLN A 392 12.00 0.99 20.66
N LEU A 393 11.67 -0.29 20.43
CA LEU A 393 10.57 -0.66 19.53
C LEU A 393 9.20 -0.52 20.18
N ASP A 394 9.04 -0.87 21.46
CA ASP A 394 7.73 -0.91 22.12
C ASP A 394 7.05 0.45 22.25
N PRO A 395 7.76 1.56 22.50
CA PRO A 395 7.13 2.87 22.46
C PRO A 395 6.60 3.23 21.08
N THR A 396 7.38 2.96 20.03
CA THR A 396 7.02 3.30 18.65
C THR A 396 5.89 2.42 18.11
N ARG A 397 5.89 1.11 18.41
CA ARG A 397 4.78 0.21 18.04
C ARG A 397 3.49 0.50 18.81
N SER A 398 3.58 1.10 20.01
CA SER A 398 2.40 1.58 20.75
C SER A 398 1.67 2.71 20.01
N ILE A 399 2.39 3.57 19.27
CA ILE A 399 1.76 4.63 18.47
C ILE A 399 0.95 4.04 17.31
N LEU A 400 1.53 3.11 16.56
CA LEU A 400 0.80 2.45 15.48
C LEU A 400 -0.38 1.64 16.01
N SER A 401 -0.23 0.92 17.13
CA SER A 401 -1.30 0.08 17.69
C SER A 401 -2.43 0.88 18.36
N ALA A 402 -2.16 2.11 18.81
CA ALA A 402 -3.20 3.04 19.22
C ALA A 402 -4.04 3.57 18.04
N THR A 403 -3.46 3.58 16.84
CA THR A 403 -4.09 4.12 15.63
C THR A 403 -4.78 3.04 14.81
N TYR A 404 -4.07 1.93 14.58
CA TYR A 404 -4.49 0.84 13.71
C TYR A 404 -4.68 -0.46 14.50
N SER A 405 -5.55 -1.32 13.98
CA SER A 405 -5.68 -2.72 14.34
C SER A 405 -4.59 -3.57 13.68
N TRP A 406 -4.52 -4.85 14.02
CA TRP A 406 -3.63 -5.83 13.37
C TRP A 406 -3.91 -6.05 11.89
N PHE A 407 -5.06 -5.57 11.41
CA PHE A 407 -5.49 -5.64 10.02
C PHE A 407 -5.45 -4.25 9.35
N TYR A 408 -4.82 -3.26 10.01
CA TYR A 408 -4.59 -1.90 9.51
C TYR A 408 -5.83 -0.99 9.35
N TYR A 409 -6.91 -1.34 10.02
CA TYR A 409 -8.12 -0.51 10.17
C TYR A 409 -8.09 0.30 11.48
N PRO A 410 -8.99 1.26 11.71
CA PRO A 410 -8.99 2.04 12.95
C PRO A 410 -9.01 1.12 14.18
N GLN A 411 -8.15 1.42 15.15
CA GLN A 411 -8.12 0.68 16.40
C GLN A 411 -9.51 0.72 17.07
N THR A 412 -9.91 -0.39 17.69
CA THR A 412 -11.18 -0.52 18.44
C THR A 412 -10.99 -1.00 19.88
N ASP A 413 -9.85 -1.60 20.21
CA ASP A 413 -9.48 -1.96 21.58
C ASP A 413 -9.17 -0.71 22.41
N ALA A 414 -9.93 -0.52 23.50
CA ALA A 414 -9.76 0.62 24.40
C ALA A 414 -8.41 0.60 25.12
N ALA A 415 -7.85 -0.58 25.41
CA ALA A 415 -6.56 -0.69 26.10
C ALA A 415 -5.39 -0.25 25.21
N LEU A 416 -5.54 -0.39 23.89
CA LEU A 416 -4.52 0.03 22.92
C LEU A 416 -4.68 1.51 22.51
N LYS A 417 -5.91 2.03 22.46
CA LYS A 417 -6.19 3.45 22.17
C LYS A 417 -5.60 4.41 23.19
N ASP A 418 -5.79 4.08 24.47
CA ASP A 418 -5.38 4.90 25.60
C ASP A 418 -4.37 4.11 26.45
N PRO A 419 -3.14 3.87 25.95
CA PRO A 419 -2.14 3.16 26.73
C PRO A 419 -1.85 3.94 28.03
N PRO A 420 -1.59 3.25 29.16
CA PRO A 420 -1.41 3.90 30.46
C PRO A 420 -0.45 5.09 30.40
N ALA A 421 -0.76 6.15 31.17
CA ALA A 421 -0.03 7.42 31.20
C ALA A 421 1.48 7.20 31.38
N GLY A 422 2.21 7.36 30.29
CA GLY A 422 3.62 6.99 30.14
C GLY A 422 4.04 6.95 28.67
N ALA A 423 3.09 6.80 27.74
CA ALA A 423 3.33 6.93 26.29
C ALA A 423 3.43 8.37 25.78
N ALA A 424 3.07 9.36 26.61
CA ALA A 424 3.02 10.77 26.23
C ALA A 424 4.38 11.51 26.36
N GLY A 425 5.44 10.83 26.82
CA GLY A 425 6.75 11.42 27.14
C GLY A 425 7.84 11.20 26.09
N LEU A 426 7.48 11.06 24.82
CA LEU A 426 8.47 10.89 23.75
C LEU A 426 8.83 12.28 23.17
N GLY A 427 10.13 12.58 23.16
CA GLY A 427 10.71 13.80 22.58
C GLY A 427 10.50 13.91 21.06
N ALA A 428 11.27 14.77 20.40
CA ALA A 428 11.06 15.23 19.00
C ALA A 428 10.76 14.13 17.94
N GLU A 429 11.10 12.86 18.17
CA GLU A 429 10.78 11.72 17.29
C GLU A 429 9.30 11.28 17.36
N ALA A 430 8.61 11.47 18.49
CA ALA A 430 7.17 11.23 18.57
C ALA A 430 6.31 12.39 18.07
N VAL A 431 6.89 13.56 17.81
CA VAL A 431 6.20 14.62 17.06
C VAL A 431 6.05 14.16 15.61
N LEU A 432 7.08 13.54 15.03
CA LEU A 432 7.01 12.96 13.68
C LEU A 432 5.95 11.85 13.60
N LEU A 433 5.84 10.99 14.61
CA LEU A 433 4.86 9.89 14.63
C LEU A 433 3.45 10.30 15.09
N ARG A 434 3.29 11.33 15.93
CA ARG A 434 1.99 11.98 16.18
C ARG A 434 1.49 12.70 14.93
N GLU A 435 2.39 13.28 14.13
CA GLU A 435 2.05 13.82 12.81
C GLU A 435 1.75 12.73 11.76
N LEU A 436 2.30 11.51 11.93
CA LEU A 436 1.91 10.29 11.18
C LEU A 436 0.60 9.62 11.69
N GLY A 437 -0.13 10.22 12.63
CA GLY A 437 -1.33 9.63 13.23
C GLY A 437 -2.51 10.58 13.40
N ALA A 438 -2.41 11.82 12.94
CA ALA A 438 -3.37 12.91 13.17
C ALA A 438 -3.56 13.26 14.66
N VAL A 439 -3.16 14.49 15.00
CA VAL A 439 -4.08 15.36 15.74
C VAL A 439 -5.02 16.01 14.72
#